data_AF-A0A258BZA6-F1
#
_entry.id   AF-A0A258BZA6-F1
#
_cell.length_a   1.000
_cell.length_b   1.000
_cell.length_c   1.000
_cell.angle_alpha   90.00
_cell.angle_beta   90.00
_cell.angle_gamma   90.00
#
_symmetry.space_group_name_H-M   'P 1'
#
loop_
_entity.id
_entity.type
_entity.pdbx_description
1 polymer ?
#
loop_
_entity_poly.entity_id
_entity_poly.type
_entity_poly.pdbx_seq_one_letter_code
_entity_poly.pdbx_strand_id
1 'polypeptide(L)'
;MSLRPPPARAPAALLREAKPLKALFSEARRLDRLQHLVEQQLQPAAREHCHVASWREGTLLLIVTDGHCATRLHYQERRLQRQLQGVA
;
A
#
# COMPACT_ATOMS: atom_id res chain seq x y z
N MET A 1 -3.30 27.07 37.99
CA MET A 1 -2.85 25.71 37.63
C MET A 1 -2.03 25.81 36.34
N SER A 2 -0.71 25.60 36.39
CA SER A 2 0.12 25.67 35.18
C SER A 2 0.11 24.31 34.48
N LEU A 3 -0.61 24.19 33.36
CA LEU A 3 -0.51 23.04 32.47
C LEU A 3 0.87 23.09 31.80
N ARG A 4 1.81 22.28 32.31
CA ARG A 4 3.11 22.12 31.67
C ARG A 4 2.92 21.13 30.51
N PRO A 5 3.17 21.54 29.25
CA PRO A 5 2.99 20.64 28.13
C PRO A 5 3.93 19.42 28.30
N PRO A 6 3.46 18.21 27.95
CA PRO A 6 4.30 17.03 28.00
C PRO A 6 5.52 17.22 27.08
N PRO A 7 6.67 16.61 27.42
CA PRO A 7 7.87 16.72 26.60
C PRO A 7 7.59 16.22 25.18
N ALA A 8 8.08 16.96 24.19
CA ALA A 8 7.91 16.61 22.78
C ALA A 8 8.50 15.21 22.52
N ARG A 9 7.66 14.31 21.99
CA ARG A 9 8.07 12.95 21.62
C ARG A 9 8.30 12.90 20.13
N ALA A 10 9.33 12.17 19.69
CA ALA A 10 9.57 11.98 18.27
C ALA A 10 8.35 11.28 17.62
N PRO A 11 7.87 11.74 16.45
CA PRO A 11 6.71 11.14 15.77
C PRO A 11 6.86 9.63 15.54
N ALA A 12 8.08 9.17 15.21
CA ALA A 12 8.38 7.76 15.04
C ALA A 12 8.23 6.94 16.33
N ALA A 13 8.49 7.52 17.51
CA ALA A 13 8.29 6.87 18.79
C ALA A 13 6.78 6.74 19.09
N LEU A 14 6.01 7.80 18.85
CA LEU A 14 4.54 7.81 19.00
C LEU A 14 3.87 6.73 18.13
N LEU A 15 4.27 6.61 16.87
CA LEU A 15 3.74 5.63 15.92
C LEU A 15 4.06 4.18 16.31
N ARG A 16 5.13 3.93 17.08
CA ARG A 16 5.57 2.58 17.46
C ARG A 16 5.09 2.14 18.83
N GLU A 17 4.87 3.09 19.74
CA GLU A 17 4.54 2.80 21.14
C GLU A 17 3.03 2.69 21.38
N ALA A 18 2.22 3.50 20.70
CA ALA A 18 0.77 3.40 20.81
C ALA A 18 0.29 2.18 20.01
N LYS A 19 -0.23 1.15 20.71
CA LYS A 19 -0.75 -0.10 20.10
C LYS A 19 -1.61 0.11 18.85
N PRO A 20 -2.64 1.00 18.84
CA PRO A 20 -3.45 1.21 17.64
C PRO A 20 -2.66 1.84 16.48
N LEU A 21 -1.77 2.79 16.76
CA LEU A 21 -0.95 3.45 15.74
C LEU A 21 0.09 2.50 15.16
N LYS A 22 0.67 1.62 15.99
CA LYS A 22 1.62 0.60 15.54
C LYS A 22 0.99 -0.34 14.53
N ALA A 23 -0.24 -0.80 14.78
CA ALA A 23 -0.99 -1.67 13.88
C ALA A 23 -1.28 -0.96 12.54
N LEU A 24 -1.83 0.26 12.59
CA LEU A 24 -2.11 1.07 11.40
C LEU A 24 -0.84 1.34 10.58
N PHE A 25 0.26 1.70 11.24
CA PHE A 25 1.54 1.95 10.58
C PHE A 25 2.12 0.69 9.94
N SER A 26 1.98 -0.46 10.61
CA SER A 26 2.44 -1.73 10.04
C SER A 26 1.66 -2.12 8.78
N GLU A 27 0.34 -1.87 8.76
CA GLU A 27 -0.50 -2.14 7.60
C GLU A 27 -0.20 -1.14 6.47
N ALA A 28 -0.05 0.15 6.78
CA ALA A 28 0.36 1.15 5.79
C ALA A 28 1.69 0.78 5.12
N ARG A 29 2.70 0.36 5.90
CA ARG A 29 3.98 -0.14 5.35
C ARG A 29 3.87 -1.43 4.56
N ARG A 30 2.85 -2.25 4.84
CA ARG A 30 2.58 -3.46 4.05
C ARG A 30 1.98 -3.06 2.71
N LEU A 31 0.96 -2.21 2.70
CA LEU A 31 0.33 -1.69 1.48
C LEU A 31 1.33 -0.94 0.59
N ASP A 32 2.20 -0.12 1.17
CA ASP A 32 3.25 0.61 0.46
C ASP A 32 4.24 -0.32 -0.27
N ARG A 33 4.68 -1.40 0.41
CA ARG A 33 5.51 -2.43 -0.23
C ARG A 33 4.79 -3.11 -1.39
N LEU A 34 3.49 -3.37 -1.25
CA LEU A 34 2.68 -3.97 -2.32
C LEU A 34 2.49 -3.03 -3.49
N GLN A 35 2.28 -1.74 -3.22
CA GLN A 35 2.20 -0.71 -4.23
C GLN A 35 3.45 -0.73 -5.10
N HIS A 36 4.64 -0.73 -4.49
CA HIS A 36 5.90 -0.81 -5.25
C HIS A 36 6.06 -2.09 -6.05
N LEU A 37 5.67 -3.26 -5.50
CA LEU A 37 5.72 -4.52 -6.25
C LEU A 37 4.80 -4.49 -7.47
N VAL A 38 3.60 -3.94 -7.34
CA VAL A 38 2.66 -3.76 -8.46
C VAL A 38 3.26 -2.79 -9.49
N GLU A 39 3.75 -1.62 -9.07
CA GLU A 39 4.34 -0.60 -9.95
C GLU A 39 5.53 -1.12 -10.77
N GLN A 40 6.32 -2.04 -10.23
CA GLN A 40 7.42 -2.69 -10.94
C GLN A 40 6.94 -3.55 -12.12
N GLN A 41 5.75 -4.14 -12.02
CA GLN A 41 5.16 -4.93 -13.10
C GLN A 41 4.41 -4.08 -14.13
N LEU A 42 4.14 -2.81 -13.81
CA LEU A 42 3.41 -1.88 -14.65
C LEU A 42 4.32 -1.03 -15.53
N GLN A 43 3.77 -0.67 -16.69
CA GLN A 43 4.36 0.36 -17.55
C GLN A 43 4.32 1.72 -16.83
N PRO A 44 5.29 2.63 -17.07
CA PRO A 44 5.37 3.92 -16.38
C PRO A 44 4.06 4.72 -16.40
N ALA A 45 3.40 4.82 -17.56
CA ALA A 45 2.14 5.53 -17.74
C ALA A 45 0.94 4.92 -16.99
N ALA A 46 1.06 3.68 -16.52
CA ALA A 46 -0.01 3.01 -15.77
C ALA A 46 0.10 3.21 -14.26
N ARG A 47 1.27 3.60 -13.75
CA ARG A 47 1.58 3.65 -12.31
C ARG A 47 0.76 4.68 -11.58
N GLU A 48 0.58 5.86 -12.19
CA GLU A 48 -0.24 6.94 -11.62
C GLU A 48 -1.74 6.61 -11.57
N HIS A 49 -2.16 5.58 -12.31
CA HIS A 49 -3.56 5.19 -12.42
C HIS A 49 -3.90 3.90 -11.68
N CYS A 50 -2.95 3.25 -11.00
CA CYS A 50 -3.18 1.97 -10.33
C CYS A 50 -2.66 2.00 -8.89
N HIS A 51 -3.58 1.85 -7.93
CA HIS A 51 -3.28 1.92 -6.51
C HIS A 51 -3.74 0.68 -5.76
N VAL A 52 -2.92 0.17 -4.85
CA VAL A 52 -3.27 -0.92 -3.94
C VAL A 52 -4.20 -0.38 -2.86
N ALA A 53 -5.42 -0.91 -2.81
CA ALA A 53 -6.41 -0.54 -1.81
C ALA A 53 -6.34 -1.41 -0.55
N SER A 54 -6.20 -2.74 -0.74
CA SER A 54 -6.11 -3.68 0.38
C SER A 54 -5.53 -5.02 -0.05
N TRP A 55 -4.93 -5.75 0.90
CA TRP A 55 -4.68 -7.18 0.78
C TRP A 55 -5.22 -7.91 2.00
N ARG A 56 -6.31 -8.67 1.78
CA ARG A 56 -6.94 -9.52 2.79
C ARG A 56 -7.27 -10.88 2.18
N GLU A 57 -7.12 -11.94 2.97
CA GLU A 57 -7.59 -13.29 2.59
C GLU A 57 -7.08 -13.77 1.20
N GLY A 58 -5.81 -13.46 0.88
CA GLY A 58 -5.21 -13.83 -0.42
C GLY A 58 -5.70 -13.01 -1.62
N THR A 59 -6.59 -12.03 -1.40
CA THR A 59 -7.11 -11.14 -2.44
C THR A 59 -6.41 -9.78 -2.37
N LEU A 60 -5.82 -9.37 -3.49
CA LEU A 60 -5.25 -8.04 -3.70
C LEU A 60 -6.27 -7.17 -4.44
N LEU A 61 -6.74 -6.10 -3.80
CA LEU A 61 -7.66 -5.15 -4.41
C LEU A 61 -6.90 -3.95 -4.95
N LEU A 62 -7.16 -3.60 -6.21
CA LEU A 62 -6.59 -2.45 -6.90
C LEU A 62 -7.69 -1.43 -7.22
N ILE A 63 -7.40 -0.15 -6.99
CA ILE A 63 -8.19 0.99 -7.48
C ILE A 63 -7.53 1.48 -8.75
N VAL A 64 -8.34 1.61 -9.82
CA VAL A 64 -7.86 2.10 -11.11
C VAL A 64 -8.65 3.34 -11.50
N THR A 65 -7.94 4.43 -11.82
CA THR A 65 -8.55 5.74 -12.11
C THR A 65 -8.72 6.03 -13.60
N ASP A 66 -8.14 5.20 -14.46
CA ASP A 66 -8.22 5.31 -15.92
C ASP A 66 -8.81 4.02 -16.55
N GLY A 67 -9.76 4.20 -17.46
CA GLY A 67 -10.44 3.09 -18.14
C GLY A 67 -9.50 2.25 -19.00
N HIS A 68 -8.52 2.87 -19.67
CA HIS A 68 -7.57 2.13 -20.50
C HIS A 68 -6.65 1.26 -19.64
N CYS A 69 -6.19 1.78 -18.50
CA CYS A 69 -5.44 1.03 -17.49
C CYS A 69 -6.26 -0.15 -16.94
N ALA A 70 -7.55 0.06 -16.62
CA ALA A 70 -8.42 -0.97 -16.07
C ALA A 70 -8.60 -2.15 -17.05
N THR A 71 -8.88 -1.83 -18.32
CA THR A 71 -9.01 -2.83 -19.38
C THR A 71 -7.71 -3.63 -19.56
N ARG A 72 -6.56 -2.96 -19.62
CA ARG A 72 -5.26 -3.63 -19.77
C ARG A 72 -4.92 -4.52 -18.57
N LEU A 73 -5.15 -4.04 -17.34
CA LEU A 73 -4.94 -4.82 -16.11
C LEU A 73 -5.78 -6.09 -16.10
N HIS A 74 -7.05 -6.00 -16.50
CA HIS A 74 -7.93 -7.16 -16.60
C HIS A 74 -7.39 -8.19 -17.60
N TYR A 75 -6.97 -7.77 -18.80
CA TYR A 75 -6.36 -8.68 -19.77
C TYR A 75 -5.02 -9.27 -19.32
N GLN A 76 -4.27 -8.55 -18.48
CA GLN A 76 -2.97 -8.97 -17.97
C GLN A 76 -3.05 -9.66 -16.60
N GLU A 77 -4.24 -9.85 -16.03
CA GLU A 77 -4.44 -10.32 -14.65
C GLU A 77 -3.65 -11.60 -14.34
N ARG A 78 -3.79 -12.64 -15.18
CA ARG A 78 -3.06 -13.91 -15.00
C ARG A 78 -1.54 -13.77 -15.08
N ARG A 79 -1.04 -12.82 -15.86
CA ARG A 79 0.40 -12.54 -15.94
C ARG A 79 0.85 -11.80 -14.70
N LEU A 80 0.13 -10.75 -14.31
CA LEU A 80 0.41 -9.96 -13.12
C LEU A 80 0.39 -10.82 -11.86
N GLN A 81 -0.61 -11.70 -11.71
CA GLN A 81 -0.70 -12.63 -10.59
C GLN A 81 0.53 -13.55 -10.50
N ARG A 82 0.97 -14.13 -11.63
CA ARG A 82 2.19 -14.97 -11.66
C ARG A 82 3.45 -14.18 -11.30
N GLN A 83 3.56 -12.94 -11.78
CA GLN A 83 4.70 -12.08 -11.45
C GLN A 83 4.72 -11.70 -9.97
N LEU A 84 3.57 -11.40 -9.38
CA LEU A 84 3.48 -11.06 -7.96
C LEU A 84 3.71 -12.29 -7.05
N GLN A 85 3.28 -13.48 -7.48
CA GLN A 85 3.52 -14.73 -6.74
C GLN A 85 4.98 -15.21 -6.85
N GLY A 86 5.66 -14.96 -7.97
CA GLY A 86 7.05 -15.35 -8.18
C GLY A 86 8.09 -14.43 -7.54
N VAL A 87 7.66 -13.29 -6.98
CA VAL A 87 8.53 -12.30 -6.30
C VAL A 87 8.40 -12.40 -4.76
N ALA A 88 7.50 -13.25 -4.25
CA ALA A 88 7.26 -13.44 -2.82
C ALA A 88 8.18 -14.49 -2.18
#